data_AF-A0ABD5ZSM3-F1
#
_entry.id   AF-A0ABD5ZSM3-F1
#
_cell.length_a   1.000
_cell.length_b   1.000
_cell.length_c   1.000
_cell.angle_alpha   90.00
_cell.angle_beta   90.00
_cell.angle_gamma   90.00
#
_symmetry.space_group_name_H-M   'P 1'
#
loop_
_entity.id
_entity.type
_entity.pdbx_description
1 polymer ?
#
loop_
_entity_poly.entity_id
_entity_poly.type
_entity_poly.pdbx_seq_one_letter_code
_entity_poly.pdbx_strand_id
1 'polypeptide(L)'
;MAQSPYLVEDRGVLKLNASVGGTRRDLVLSDRARTLLVDDLDYGKADIVPFAVAKALVLAGGASVPEGEDARDAAWGLAGAEGGRKATAEDRYRTAEYLRAVDIDERAVETLREHVRESGLSEFLTADEIRSKANRVGDLSDIARDL
;
A
#
# COMPACT_ATOMS: atom_id res chain seq x y z
N MET A 1 13.93 -8.15 16.51
CA MET A 1 14.08 -6.74 16.08
C MET A 1 13.33 -6.60 14.77
N ALA A 2 12.41 -5.65 14.66
CA ALA A 2 11.70 -5.40 13.40
C ALA A 2 12.69 -4.86 12.34
N GLN A 3 12.61 -5.34 11.11
CA GLN A 3 13.46 -4.88 10.01
C GLN A 3 12.64 -4.08 9.01
N SER A 4 13.21 -2.98 8.52
CA SER A 4 12.51 -2.09 7.60
C SER A 4 12.25 -2.74 6.24
N PRO A 5 11.11 -2.41 5.60
CA PRO A 5 10.86 -2.77 4.22
C PRO A 5 11.88 -2.11 3.30
N TYR A 6 12.34 -2.82 2.27
CA TYR A 6 13.25 -2.26 1.27
C TYR A 6 13.01 -2.92 -0.09
N LEU A 7 13.45 -2.26 -1.16
CA LEU A 7 13.31 -2.79 -2.50
C LEU A 7 14.45 -3.74 -2.83
N VAL A 8 14.10 -4.88 -3.41
CA VAL A 8 15.05 -5.86 -3.93
C VAL A 8 14.73 -6.13 -5.38
N GLU A 9 15.76 -6.35 -6.19
CA GLU A 9 15.59 -6.79 -7.57
C GLU A 9 16.03 -8.24 -7.68
N ASP A 10 15.12 -9.08 -8.17
CA ASP A 10 15.36 -10.50 -8.43
C ASP A 10 15.05 -10.77 -9.90
N ARG A 11 16.07 -11.18 -10.67
CA ARG A 11 15.98 -11.45 -12.12
C ARG A 11 15.33 -10.31 -12.93
N GLY A 12 15.66 -9.06 -12.60
CA GLY A 12 15.11 -7.88 -13.28
C GLY A 12 13.68 -7.51 -12.86
N VAL A 13 13.12 -8.17 -11.84
CA VAL A 13 11.82 -7.86 -11.28
C VAL A 13 12.01 -7.22 -9.91
N LEU A 14 11.57 -5.98 -9.78
CA LEU A 14 11.57 -5.24 -8.51
C LEU A 14 10.47 -5.81 -7.59
N LYS A 15 10.84 -6.07 -6.34
CA LYS A 15 9.99 -6.62 -5.28
C LYS A 15 10.17 -5.82 -4.00
N LEU A 16 9.17 -5.85 -3.13
CA LEU A 16 9.24 -5.25 -1.80
C LEU A 16 9.60 -6.35 -0.79
N ASN A 17 10.82 -6.33 -0.25
CA ASN A 17 11.21 -7.24 0.81
C ASN A 17 10.72 -6.70 2.17
N ALA A 18 9.85 -7.43 2.86
CA ALA A 18 9.32 -7.04 4.17
C ALA A 18 9.22 -8.25 5.11
N SER A 19 9.15 -7.99 6.42
CA SER A 19 8.87 -9.02 7.41
C SER A 19 7.37 -9.18 7.57
N VAL A 20 6.84 -10.35 7.18
CA VAL A 20 5.41 -10.72 7.30
C VAL A 20 5.31 -11.97 8.18
N GLY A 21 4.54 -11.91 9.26
CA GLY A 21 4.38 -13.04 10.19
C GLY A 21 5.70 -13.49 10.83
N GLY A 22 6.64 -12.56 11.01
CA GLY A 22 7.99 -12.83 11.55
C GLY A 22 8.98 -13.44 10.55
N THR A 23 8.61 -13.62 9.28
CA THR A 23 9.50 -14.15 8.23
C THR A 23 9.71 -13.10 7.14
N ARG A 24 10.95 -12.96 6.64
CA ARG A 24 11.24 -12.10 5.49
C ARG A 24 10.68 -12.72 4.22
N ARG A 25 9.88 -11.94 3.47
CA ARG A 25 9.31 -12.33 2.18
C ARG A 25 9.51 -11.24 1.15
N ASP A 26 9.63 -11.66 -0.11
CA ASP A 26 9.63 -10.78 -1.26
C ASP A 26 8.19 -10.64 -1.78
N LEU A 27 7.56 -9.51 -1.48
CA LEU A 27 6.24 -9.19 -1.97
C LEU A 27 6.30 -8.75 -3.43
N VAL A 28 5.37 -9.27 -4.23
CA VAL A 28 5.21 -8.91 -5.63
C VAL A 28 4.55 -7.54 -5.71
N LEU A 29 5.14 -6.64 -6.50
CA LEU A 29 4.58 -5.32 -6.77
C LEU A 29 3.65 -5.38 -7.98
N SER A 30 2.48 -4.75 -7.87
CA SER A 30 1.65 -4.45 -9.03
C SER A 30 2.35 -3.42 -9.93
N ASP A 31 1.96 -3.34 -11.20
CA ASP A 31 2.56 -2.36 -12.12
C ASP A 31 2.36 -0.92 -11.64
N ARG A 32 1.19 -0.60 -11.08
CA ARG A 32 0.92 0.73 -10.51
C ARG A 32 1.75 1.02 -9.27
N ALA A 33 1.96 0.03 -8.40
CA ALA A 33 2.82 0.20 -7.22
C ALA A 33 4.29 0.39 -7.62
N ARG A 34 4.73 -0.30 -8.70
CA ARG A 34 6.07 -0.11 -9.27
C ARG A 34 6.23 1.29 -9.84
N THR A 35 5.27 1.78 -10.61
CA THR A 35 5.28 3.16 -11.12
C THR A 35 5.30 4.20 -9.99
N LEU A 36 4.48 4.02 -8.95
CA LEU A 36 4.53 4.88 -7.77
C LEU A 36 5.93 4.93 -7.15
N LEU A 37 6.55 3.77 -6.94
CA LEU A 37 7.82 3.70 -6.23
C LEU A 37 8.97 4.20 -7.11
N VAL A 38 9.07 3.74 -8.35
CA VAL A 38 10.21 4.02 -9.23
C VAL A 38 10.05 5.34 -9.96
N ASP A 39 8.91 5.56 -10.62
CA ASP A 39 8.74 6.69 -11.53
C ASP A 39 8.33 7.96 -10.76
N ASP A 40 7.42 7.82 -9.79
CA ASP A 40 6.88 8.97 -9.06
C ASP A 40 7.68 9.37 -7.81
N LEU A 41 8.41 8.41 -7.21
CA LEU A 41 9.14 8.59 -5.95
C LEU A 41 10.64 8.32 -6.06
N ASP A 42 11.13 7.96 -7.26
CA ASP A 42 12.55 7.72 -7.55
C ASP A 42 13.22 6.68 -6.64
N TYR A 43 12.46 5.69 -6.16
CA TYR A 43 12.99 4.58 -5.39
C TYR A 43 13.66 3.53 -6.30
N GLY A 44 14.87 3.14 -5.92
CA GLY A 44 15.67 2.12 -6.57
C GLY A 44 15.92 0.88 -5.71
N LYS A 45 16.71 -0.03 -6.27
CA LYS A 45 17.16 -1.23 -5.56
C LYS A 45 17.91 -0.85 -4.27
N ALA A 46 17.65 -1.62 -3.22
CA ALA A 46 18.17 -1.47 -1.86
C ALA A 46 17.64 -0.25 -1.07
N ASP A 47 16.78 0.58 -1.67
CA ASP A 47 16.18 1.69 -0.93
C ASP A 47 15.21 1.20 0.13
N ILE A 48 15.28 1.86 1.29
CA ILE A 48 14.39 1.62 2.42
C ILE A 48 13.07 2.33 2.14
N VAL A 49 12.00 1.54 2.03
CA VAL A 49 10.64 2.04 1.86
C VAL A 49 10.05 2.33 3.24
N PRO A 50 9.53 3.55 3.48
CA PRO A 50 8.89 3.89 4.73
C PRO A 50 7.76 2.92 5.07
N PHE A 51 7.67 2.50 6.33
CA PHE A 51 6.66 1.52 6.76
C PHE A 51 5.22 1.96 6.43
N ALA A 52 4.95 3.28 6.52
CA ALA A 52 3.66 3.85 6.15
C ALA A 52 3.29 3.58 4.68
N VAL A 53 4.26 3.75 3.77
CA VAL A 53 4.08 3.51 2.33
C VAL A 53 3.94 2.01 2.06
N ALA A 54 4.83 1.19 2.63
CA ALA A 54 4.79 -0.25 2.47
C ALA A 54 3.45 -0.86 2.93
N LYS A 55 2.96 -0.47 4.12
CA LYS A 55 1.69 -0.97 4.65
C LYS A 55 0.49 -0.50 3.81
N ALA A 56 0.50 0.73 3.31
CA ALA A 56 -0.53 1.23 2.40
C ALA A 56 -0.55 0.43 1.08
N LEU A 57 0.62 0.13 0.51
CA LEU A 57 0.74 -0.71 -0.69
C LEU A 57 0.18 -2.11 -0.46
N VAL A 58 0.47 -2.73 0.68
CA VAL A 58 -0.07 -4.07 0.99
C VAL A 58 -1.59 -4.03 1.12
N LEU A 59 -2.14 -3.11 1.92
CA LEU A 59 -3.58 -2.98 2.14
C LEU A 59 -4.35 -2.65 0.85
N ALA A 60 -3.74 -1.89 -0.06
CA ALA A 60 -4.33 -1.55 -1.35
C ALA A 60 -4.08 -2.60 -2.45
N GLY A 61 -3.47 -3.75 -2.13
CA GLY A 61 -3.14 -4.78 -3.11
C GLY A 61 -2.02 -4.40 -4.10
N GLY A 62 -1.31 -3.30 -3.85
CA GLY A 62 -0.13 -2.88 -4.61
C GLY A 62 1.11 -3.71 -4.33
N ALA A 63 1.20 -4.30 -3.14
CA ALA A 63 2.21 -5.28 -2.77
C ALA A 63 1.54 -6.53 -2.19
N SER A 64 1.82 -7.72 -2.74
CA SER A 64 1.16 -8.95 -2.30
C SER A 64 2.15 -10.08 -2.04
N VAL A 65 1.76 -10.94 -1.10
CA VAL A 65 2.50 -12.16 -0.80
C VAL A 65 2.24 -13.18 -1.93
N PRO A 66 3.28 -13.84 -2.49
CA PRO A 66 3.11 -14.78 -3.60
C PRO A 66 2.16 -15.95 -3.31
N GLU A 67 2.03 -16.36 -2.03
CA GLU A 67 1.17 -17.46 -1.61
C GLU A 67 -0.34 -17.12 -1.62
N GLY A 68 -0.73 -15.90 -2.02
CA GLY A 68 -2.13 -15.49 -2.12
C GLY A 68 -2.78 -15.16 -0.77
N GLU A 69 -1.97 -14.78 0.22
CA GLU A 69 -2.42 -14.32 1.54
C GLU A 69 -3.31 -13.07 1.40
N ASP A 70 -4.37 -12.98 2.22
CA ASP A 70 -5.28 -11.84 2.24
C ASP A 70 -4.50 -10.55 2.58
N ALA A 71 -4.80 -9.46 1.88
CA ALA A 71 -4.09 -8.19 2.03
C ALA A 71 -4.16 -7.65 3.47
N ARG A 72 -5.28 -7.85 4.16
CA ARG A 72 -5.45 -7.44 5.55
C ARG A 72 -4.56 -8.27 6.48
N ASP A 73 -4.55 -9.58 6.28
CA ASP A 73 -3.75 -10.51 7.11
C ASP A 73 -2.25 -10.25 6.91
N ALA A 74 -1.82 -10.08 5.65
CA ALA A 74 -0.44 -9.72 5.32
C ALA A 74 -0.03 -8.36 5.92
N ALA A 75 -0.92 -7.37 5.90
CA ALA A 75 -0.68 -6.07 6.52
C ALA A 75 -0.62 -6.13 8.05
N TRP A 76 -1.38 -7.03 8.68
CA TRP A 76 -1.34 -7.28 10.12
C TRP A 76 -0.04 -7.97 10.54
N GLY A 77 0.42 -8.91 9.72
CA GLY A 77 1.69 -9.60 9.90
C GLY A 77 2.91 -8.71 9.59
N LEU A 78 2.71 -7.56 8.96
CA LEU A 78 3.78 -6.64 8.56
C LEU A 78 4.43 -6.01 9.80
N ALA A 79 5.73 -6.21 9.96
CA ALA A 79 6.54 -5.57 10.98
C ALA A 79 7.57 -4.64 10.33
N GLY A 80 7.82 -3.46 10.90
CA GLY A 80 8.83 -2.56 10.33
C GLY A 80 8.98 -1.15 10.92
N ALA A 81 8.29 -0.82 12.03
CA ALA A 81 8.31 0.53 12.57
C ALA A 81 9.56 0.87 13.43
N GLU A 82 10.19 -0.11 14.08
CA GLU A 82 11.20 0.19 15.12
C GLU A 82 12.59 0.63 14.61
N GLY A 83 12.84 0.66 13.30
CA GLY A 83 14.17 1.02 12.77
C GLY A 83 14.21 1.65 11.38
N GLY A 84 13.06 2.02 10.81
CA GLY A 84 12.97 2.49 9.42
C GLY A 84 12.95 3.99 9.21
N ARG A 85 13.20 4.38 7.95
CA ARG A 85 13.01 5.75 7.46
C ARG A 85 11.55 6.18 7.66
N LYS A 86 11.33 7.41 8.14
CA LYS A 86 10.01 8.04 8.17
C LYS A 86 9.61 8.52 6.78
N ALA A 87 8.32 8.43 6.46
CA ALA A 87 7.78 8.94 5.20
C ALA A 87 7.93 10.47 5.14
N THR A 88 8.43 10.97 4.02
CA THR A 88 8.49 12.41 3.72
C THR A 88 7.09 12.95 3.38
N ALA A 89 6.96 14.26 3.15
CA ALA A 89 5.70 14.82 2.65
C ALA A 89 5.38 14.31 1.23
N GLU A 90 6.39 14.18 0.36
CA GLU A 90 6.23 13.67 -1.00
C GLU A 90 5.83 12.19 -1.01
N ASP A 91 6.48 11.36 -0.19
CA ASP A 91 6.09 9.96 0.02
C ASP A 91 4.59 9.84 0.35
N ARG A 92 4.11 10.69 1.26
CA ARG A 92 2.73 10.68 1.72
C ARG A 92 1.77 11.20 0.64
N TYR A 93 2.12 12.28 -0.04
CA TYR A 93 1.31 12.87 -1.10
C TYR A 93 1.14 11.91 -2.29
N ARG A 94 2.23 11.33 -2.81
CA ARG A 94 2.15 10.39 -3.94
C ARG A 94 1.43 9.09 -3.56
N THR A 95 1.64 8.60 -2.35
CA THR A 95 0.89 7.43 -1.85
C THR A 95 -0.60 7.75 -1.75
N ALA A 96 -1.00 8.94 -1.29
CA ALA A 96 -2.39 9.37 -1.27
C ALA A 96 -3.01 9.39 -2.68
N GLU A 97 -2.31 9.94 -3.68
CA GLU A 97 -2.76 9.93 -5.07
C GLU A 97 -2.91 8.51 -5.62
N TYR A 98 -1.96 7.62 -5.33
CA TYR A 98 -2.05 6.21 -5.68
C TYR A 98 -3.31 5.57 -5.09
N LEU A 99 -3.59 5.80 -3.80
CA LEU A 99 -4.76 5.23 -3.11
C LEU A 99 -6.09 5.70 -3.68
N ARG A 100 -6.17 6.94 -4.21
CA ARG A 100 -7.36 7.44 -4.94
C ARG A 100 -7.60 6.71 -6.27
N ALA A 101 -6.54 6.21 -6.90
CA ALA A 101 -6.60 5.66 -8.26
C ALA A 101 -6.84 4.14 -8.31
N VAL A 102 -6.74 3.44 -7.17
CA VAL A 102 -6.85 1.98 -7.09
C VAL A 102 -8.16 1.55 -6.44
N ASP A 103 -8.71 0.43 -6.93
CA ASP A 103 -9.86 -0.20 -6.31
C ASP A 103 -9.37 -1.12 -5.19
N ILE A 104 -9.81 -0.86 -3.96
CA ILE A 104 -9.36 -1.58 -2.77
C ILE A 104 -10.32 -2.72 -2.44
N ASP A 105 -9.79 -3.84 -1.96
CA ASP A 105 -10.59 -4.95 -1.45
C ASP A 105 -11.43 -4.49 -0.26
N GLU A 106 -12.71 -4.83 -0.26
CA GLU A 106 -13.66 -4.42 0.77
C GLU A 106 -13.20 -4.80 2.18
N ARG A 107 -12.54 -5.95 2.33
CA ARG A 107 -12.05 -6.44 3.63
C ARG A 107 -10.89 -5.63 4.17
N ALA A 108 -10.15 -4.94 3.31
CA ALA A 108 -8.99 -4.13 3.67
C ALA A 108 -9.31 -2.63 3.86
N VAL A 109 -10.47 -2.16 3.40
CA VAL A 109 -10.83 -0.71 3.43
C VAL A 109 -10.75 -0.12 4.83
N GLU A 110 -11.40 -0.72 5.83
CA GLU A 110 -11.41 -0.15 7.18
C GLU A 110 -10.00 -0.12 7.79
N THR A 111 -9.22 -1.17 7.61
CA THR A 111 -7.83 -1.21 8.08
C THR A 111 -6.96 -0.18 7.36
N LEU A 112 -7.21 0.08 6.08
CA LEU A 112 -6.53 1.14 5.34
C LEU A 112 -6.94 2.54 5.82
N ARG A 113 -8.22 2.75 6.16
CA ARG A 113 -8.70 4.02 6.74
C ARG A 113 -8.05 4.31 8.08
N GLU A 114 -7.97 3.31 8.97
CA GLU A 114 -7.24 3.41 10.23
C GLU A 114 -5.77 3.76 9.99
N HIS A 115 -5.11 3.04 9.09
CA HIS A 115 -3.72 3.32 8.73
C HIS A 115 -3.51 4.74 8.21
N VAL A 116 -4.41 5.26 7.37
CA VAL A 116 -4.32 6.64 6.85
C VAL A 116 -4.42 7.68 7.98
N ARG A 117 -5.31 7.46 8.97
CA ARG A 117 -5.46 8.34 10.13
C ARG A 117 -4.20 8.39 10.99
N GLU A 118 -3.49 7.27 11.13
CA GLU A 118 -2.36 7.13 12.04
C GLU A 118 -0.98 7.42 11.41
N SER A 119 -0.88 7.38 10.08
CA SER A 119 0.42 7.44 9.36
C SER A 119 0.78 8.82 8.79
N GLY A 120 -0.04 9.84 9.05
CA GLY A 120 0.13 11.18 8.49
C GLY A 120 -0.24 11.29 7.01
N LEU A 121 -0.76 10.22 6.40
CA LEU A 121 -1.40 10.25 5.08
C LEU A 121 -2.71 11.06 5.10
N SER A 122 -3.34 11.18 6.27
CA SER A 122 -4.54 12.00 6.50
C SER A 122 -4.37 13.49 6.17
N GLU A 123 -3.13 13.98 6.04
CA GLU A 123 -2.83 15.33 5.54
C GLU A 123 -3.23 15.52 4.07
N PHE A 124 -3.18 14.45 3.27
CA PHE A 124 -3.40 14.51 1.82
C PHE A 124 -4.56 13.64 1.33
N LEU A 125 -5.09 12.74 2.16
CA LEU A 125 -6.18 11.83 1.82
C LEU A 125 -7.10 11.65 3.02
N THR A 126 -8.39 11.91 2.85
CA THR A 126 -9.38 11.61 3.87
C THR A 126 -9.74 10.11 3.84
N ALA A 127 -10.09 9.55 5.00
CA ALA A 127 -10.50 8.14 5.07
C ALA A 127 -11.74 7.84 4.20
N ASP A 128 -12.63 8.81 4.00
CA ASP A 128 -13.85 8.65 3.20
C ASP A 128 -13.59 8.60 1.69
N GLU A 129 -12.46 9.14 1.23
CA GLU A 129 -12.01 9.01 -0.16
C GLU A 129 -11.52 7.59 -0.48
N ILE A 130 -11.23 6.78 0.54
CA ILE A 130 -10.84 5.38 0.38
C ILE A 130 -12.11 4.57 0.09
N ARG A 131 -12.23 4.09 -1.15
CA ARG A 131 -13.42 3.35 -1.63
C ARG A 131 -13.06 1.93 -2.05
N SER A 132 -13.98 1.00 -1.79
CA SER A 132 -13.91 -0.34 -2.36
C SER A 132 -14.44 -0.34 -3.80
N LYS A 133 -14.08 -1.38 -4.54
CA LYS A 133 -14.67 -1.67 -5.86
C LYS A 133 -16.20 -1.76 -5.83
N ALA A 134 -16.76 -2.35 -4.76
CA ALA A 134 -18.21 -2.52 -4.59
C ALA A 134 -18.93 -1.17 -4.47
N ASN A 135 -18.38 -0.24 -3.68
CA ASN A 135 -18.95 1.10 -3.50
C ASN A 135 -18.97 1.89 -4.82
N ARG A 136 -17.92 1.75 -5.65
CA ARG A 136 -17.82 2.44 -6.95
C ARG A 136 -18.89 1.98 -7.93
N VAL A 137 -19.25 0.69 -7.91
CA VAL A 137 -20.30 0.12 -8.77
C VAL A 137 -21.70 0.48 -8.25
N GLY A 138 -21.87 0.59 -6.93
CA GLY A 138 -23.10 1.06 -6.29
C GLY A 138 -23.46 2.49 -6.71
N ASP A 139 -22.52 3.44 -6.59
CA ASP A 139 -22.71 4.84 -6.98
C ASP A 139 -23.11 4.99 -8.47
N LEU A 140 -22.51 4.19 -9.36
CA LEU A 140 -22.85 4.20 -10.79
C LEU A 140 -24.26 3.64 -11.06
N SER A 141 -24.69 2.65 -10.28
CA SER A 141 -26.01 2.03 -10.40
C SER A 141 -27.12 2.97 -9.90
N ASP A 142 -26.85 3.75 -8.86
CA ASP A 142 -27.80 4.75 -8.35
C ASP A 142 -27.96 5.93 -9.33
N ILE A 143 -26.89 6.41 -9.95
CA ILE A 143 -26.97 7.43 -11.02
C ILE A 143 -27.77 6.93 -12.23
N ALA A 144 -27.60 5.64 -12.60
CA ALA A 144 -28.34 5.05 -13.71
C ALA A 144 -29.82 4.79 -13.40
N ARG A 145 -30.21 4.79 -12.11
CA ARG A 145 -31.61 4.57 -11.67
C ARG A 145 -32.40 5.87 -11.52
N ASP A 146 -31.70 7.00 -11.44
CA ASP A 146 -32.25 8.37 -11.41
C ASP A 146 -32.34 9.03 -12.82
N LEU A 147 -32.12 8.26 -13.89
CA LEU A 147 -32.32 8.64 -15.30
C LEU A 147 -33.50 7.87 -15.92
#